data_AF-A0A2M8AJ77-F1
#
_entry.id   AF-A0A2M8AJ77-F1
#
_cell.length_a   1.000
_cell.length_b   1.000
_cell.length_c   1.000
_cell.angle_alpha   90.00
_cell.angle_beta   90.00
_cell.angle_gamma   90.00
#
_symmetry.space_group_name_H-M   'P 1'
#
loop_
_entity.id
_entity.type
_entity.pdbx_description
1 polymer ?
#
loop_
_entity_poly.entity_id
_entity_poly.type
_entity_poly.pdbx_seq_one_letter_code
_entity_poly.pdbx_strand_id
1 'polypeptide(L)' 'MAQTTQVKIKSGATKIPAKIVEAIFEELRLLRNEVRLLLPQEELEEYTHPDRIKHSYRKAIKKYPPVSLLYRPFAK' A
#
# COMPACT_ATOMS: atom_id res chain seq x y z
N MET A 1 4.07 27.73 10.19
CA MET A 1 5.34 27.04 10.46
C MET A 1 5.26 25.65 9.82
N ALA A 2 5.93 25.42 8.69
CA ALA A 2 5.84 24.17 7.93
C ALA A 2 6.85 23.15 8.48
N GLN A 3 6.35 22.06 9.05
CA GLN A 3 7.18 20.99 9.62
C GLN A 3 7.71 20.12 8.49
N THR A 4 9.03 19.93 8.45
CA THR A 4 9.74 19.20 7.38
C THR A 4 9.97 17.76 7.84
N THR A 5 9.30 16.80 7.22
CA THR A 5 9.44 15.37 7.55
C THR A 5 10.66 14.79 6.83
N GLN A 6 11.67 14.37 7.59
CA GLN A 6 12.91 13.81 7.02
C GLN A 6 12.74 12.31 6.73
N VAL A 7 12.77 11.91 5.46
CA VAL A 7 12.83 10.50 5.03
C VAL A 7 14.26 10.17 4.62
N LYS A 8 14.89 9.20 5.30
CA LYS A 8 16.29 8.82 5.12
C LYS A 8 16.41 7.74 4.04
N ILE A 9 16.69 8.14 2.80
CA ILE A 9 17.05 7.23 1.69
C ILE A 9 18.57 7.27 1.50
N LYS A 10 19.20 6.10 1.36
CA LYS A 10 20.67 5.96 1.20
C LYS A 10 21.12 6.39 -0.20
N SER A 11 21.25 7.70 -0.41
CA SER A 11 22.18 8.35 -1.36
C SER A 11 21.84 9.84 -1.46
N GLY A 12 22.41 10.66 -0.56
CA GLY A 12 22.24 12.13 -0.56
C GLY A 12 20.87 12.59 -0.07
N ALA A 13 20.85 13.38 1.01
CA ALA A 13 19.62 13.96 1.53
C ALA A 13 19.15 15.10 0.63
N THR A 14 18.41 14.79 -0.43
CA THR A 14 17.71 15.80 -1.24
C THR A 14 16.53 16.34 -0.45
N LYS A 15 16.53 17.64 -0.14
CA LYS A 15 15.41 18.30 0.56
C LYS A 15 14.21 18.41 -0.39
N ILE A 16 13.26 17.48 -0.27
CA ILE A 16 12.00 17.55 -1.01
C ILE A 16 11.02 18.44 -0.24
N PRO A 17 10.45 19.49 -0.86
CA PRO A 17 9.41 20.30 -0.24
C PRO A 17 8.20 19.43 0.15
N ALA A 18 7.66 19.63 1.37
CA ALA A 18 6.49 18.89 1.85
C ALA A 18 5.31 18.93 0.88
N LYS A 19 5.10 20.08 0.21
CA LYS A 19 4.06 20.27 -0.81
C LYS A 19 4.17 19.31 -2.00
N ILE A 20 5.39 18.94 -2.41
CA ILE A 20 5.59 17.99 -3.51
C ILE A 20 5.20 16.58 -3.06
N VAL A 21 5.53 16.20 -1.82
CA VAL A 21 5.14 14.92 -1.25
C VAL A 21 3.62 14.83 -1.09
N GLU A 22 2.99 15.91 -0.62
CA GLU A 22 1.52 16.02 -0.54
C GLU A 22 0.88 15.87 -1.91
N ALA A 23 1.39 16.57 -2.94
CA ALA A 23 0.90 16.43 -4.30
C ALA A 23 1.04 15.00 -4.83
N ILE A 24 2.18 14.34 -4.60
CA ILE A 24 2.38 12.93 -4.98
C ILE A 24 1.36 12.02 -4.28
N PHE A 25 1.07 12.25 -3.00
CA PHE A 25 0.07 11.45 -2.29
C PHE A 25 -1.35 11.68 -2.79
N GLU A 26 -1.70 12.90 -3.21
CA GLU A 26 -2.99 13.16 -3.85
C GLU A 26 -3.11 12.43 -5.18
N GLU A 27 -2.09 12.48 -6.03
CA GLU A 27 -2.07 11.73 -7.30
C GLU A 27 -2.23 10.22 -7.07
N LEU A 28 -1.52 9.66 -6.08
CA LEU A 28 -1.66 8.24 -5.71
C LEU A 28 -3.06 7.90 -5.18
N ARG A 29 -3.73 8.83 -4.48
CA ARG A 29 -5.12 8.64 -4.03
C ARG A 29 -6.09 8.62 -5.20
N LEU A 30 -5.94 9.55 -6.15
CA LEU A 30 -6.74 9.60 -7.37
C LEU A 30 -6.58 8.31 -8.18
N LEU A 31 -5.34 7.91 -8.44
CA LEU A 31 -5.04 6.66 -9.14
C LEU A 31 -5.65 5.44 -8.45
N ARG A 32 -5.57 5.36 -7.11
CA ARG A 32 -6.20 4.27 -6.36
C ARG A 32 -7.70 4.21 -6.56
N ASN A 33 -8.37 5.36 -6.62
CA ASN A 33 -9.82 5.43 -6.83
C ASN A 33 -10.20 5.00 -8.25
N GLU A 34 -9.44 5.42 -9.26
CA GLU A 34 -9.64 4.97 -10.65
C GLU A 34 -9.44 3.46 -10.80
N VAL A 35 -8.39 2.91 -10.19
CA VAL A 35 -8.13 1.47 -10.21
C VAL A 35 -9.23 0.70 -9.49
N ARG A 36 -9.82 1.24 -8.41
CA ARG A 36 -10.97 0.63 -7.72
C ARG A 36 -12.24 0.57 -8.58
N LEU A 37 -12.42 1.51 -9.52
CA LEU A 37 -13.53 1.46 -10.47
C LEU A 37 -13.33 0.34 -11.50
N LEU A 38 -12.08 0.08 -11.91
CA LEU A 38 -11.73 -0.95 -12.89
C LEU A 38 -11.60 -2.35 -12.26
N LEU A 39 -11.18 -2.40 -11.00
CA LEU A 39 -11.03 -3.60 -10.19
C LEU A 39 -11.96 -3.45 -8.98
N PRO A 40 -13.26 -3.77 -9.13
CA PRO A 40 -14.18 -3.70 -8.02
C PRO A 40 -13.61 -4.53 -6.86
N GLN A 41 -13.54 -3.90 -5.69
CA GLN A 41 -13.20 -4.63 -4.49
C GLN A 41 -14.42 -5.49 -4.16
N GLU A 42 -14.36 -6.76 -4.56
CA GLU A 42 -15.39 -7.71 -4.20
C GLU A 42 -15.48 -7.81 -2.69
N GLU A 43 -16.67 -7.57 -2.15
CA GLU A 43 -16.93 -7.79 -0.74
C GLU A 43 -16.96 -9.30 -0.49
N LEU A 44 -16.00 -9.78 0.31
CA LEU A 44 -15.94 -11.21 0.66
C LEU A 44 -17.22 -11.69 1.35
N GLU A 45 -18.01 -10.79 1.93
CA GLU A 45 -19.26 -11.08 2.65
C GLU A 45 -20.36 -11.63 1.72
N GLU A 46 -20.32 -11.32 0.44
CA GLU A 46 -21.28 -11.81 -0.56
C GLU A 46 -20.99 -13.25 -1.01
N TYR A 47 -19.81 -13.79 -0.67
CA TYR A 47 -19.43 -15.15 -1.01
C TYR A 47 -20.06 -16.17 -0.05
N THR A 48 -20.38 -17.37 -0.57
CA THR A 48 -20.99 -18.46 0.24
C THR A 48 -20.14 -18.88 1.44
N HIS A 49 -18.81 -18.76 1.36
CA HIS A 49 -17.87 -19.19 2.40
C HIS A 49 -16.66 -18.24 2.56
N PRO A 50 -16.84 -17.03 3.11
CA PRO A 50 -15.77 -16.03 3.24
C PRO A 50 -14.59 -16.55 4.05
N ASP A 51 -14.85 -17.29 5.12
CA ASP A 51 -13.80 -17.79 6.02
C ASP A 51 -12.88 -18.80 5.33
N ARG A 52 -13.44 -19.62 4.43
CA ARG A 52 -12.66 -20.58 3.63
C ARG A 52 -11.74 -19.87 2.66
N ILE A 53 -12.22 -18.81 2.00
CA ILE A 53 -11.42 -17.99 1.09
C ILE A 53 -10.29 -17.31 1.87
N LYS A 54 -10.61 -16.66 3.01
CA LYS A 54 -9.61 -16.05 3.91
C LYS A 54 -8.57 -17.06 4.38
N HIS A 55 -8.99 -18.29 4.70
CA HIS A 55 -8.07 -19.35 5.13
C HIS A 55 -7.16 -19.81 3.98
N SER A 56 -7.72 -20.05 2.80
CA SER A 56 -6.97 -20.44 1.60
C SER A 56 -5.93 -19.37 1.23
N TYR A 57 -6.34 -18.10 1.23
CA TYR A 57 -5.45 -16.97 0.95
C TYR A 57 -4.30 -16.87 1.95
N ARG A 58 -4.57 -17.00 3.26
CA ARG A 58 -3.53 -17.05 4.29
C ARG A 58 -2.54 -18.19 4.07
N LYS A 59 -3.01 -19.36 3.64
CA LYS A 59 -2.14 -20.51 3.32
C LYS A 59 -1.29 -20.23 2.07
N ALA A 60 -1.88 -19.61 1.05
CA ALA A 60 -1.20 -19.24 -0.18
C ALA A 60 -0.08 -18.22 0.08
N ILE A 61 -0.34 -17.18 0.87
CA ILE A 61 0.68 -16.16 1.25
C ILE A 61 1.91 -16.80 1.88
N LYS A 62 1.74 -17.82 2.73
CA LYS A 62 2.89 -18.50 3.35
C LYS A 62 3.79 -19.19 2.32
N LYS A 63 3.20 -19.71 1.24
CA LYS A 63 3.92 -20.41 0.17
C LYS A 63 4.42 -19.46 -0.92
N TYR A 64 3.67 -18.39 -1.18
CA TYR A 64 3.92 -17.39 -2.20
C TYR A 64 3.78 -16.00 -1.54
N PRO A 65 4.80 -15.56 -0.79
CA PRO A 65 4.74 -14.27 -0.12
C PRO A 65 4.65 -13.15 -1.15
N PRO A 66 3.66 -12.25 -1.06
CA PRO A 66 3.60 -11.10 -1.93
C PRO A 66 4.86 -10.25 -1.77
N VAL A 67 5.38 -9.75 -2.89
CA VAL A 67 6.63 -8.98 -2.95
C VAL A 67 6.60 -7.77 -2.00
N SER A 68 5.41 -7.21 -1.76
CA SER A 68 5.19 -6.13 -0.79
C SER A 68 5.50 -6.50 0.67
N LEU A 69 5.42 -7.79 1.04
CA LEU A 69 5.80 -8.28 2.38
C LEU A 69 7.32 -8.54 2.49
N LEU A 70 8.01 -8.74 1.36
CA LEU A 70 9.47 -8.92 1.34
C LEU A 70 10.19 -7.57 1.52
N TYR A 71 9.57 -6.46 1.07
CA TYR A 71 10.07 -5.10 1.21
C TYR A 71 9.36 -4.36 2.37
N ARG A 72 9.52 -4.83 3.61
CA ARG A 72 9.11 -4.07 4.80
C ARG A 72 10.35 -3.51 5.50
N PRO A 73 10.83 -2.29 5.17
CA PRO A 73 12.07 -1.78 5.73
C PRO A 73 11.94 -1.28 7.18
N PHE A 74 10.72 -1.28 7.76
CA PHE A 74 10.47 -0.77 9.10
C PHE A 74 9.36 -1.57 9.80
N ALA A 75 9.72 -2.68 10.43
CA ALA A 75 8.97 -3.21 11.56
C ALA A 75 9.93 -3.20 12.76
N LYS A 76 9.68 -2.28 13.70
CA LYS A 76 10.26 -2.30 15.04
C LYS A 76 9.52 -3.33 15.88
#